data_AF-A0A9N9BTM9-F1
#
_entry.id   AF-A0A9N9BTM9-F1
#
_cell.length_a   1.000
_cell.length_b   1.000
_cell.length_c   1.000
_cell.angle_alpha   90.00
_cell.angle_beta   90.00
_cell.angle_gamma   90.00
#
_symmetry.space_group_name_H-M   'P 1'
#
loop_
_entity.id
_entity.type
_entity.pdbx_description
1 polymer ?
#
loop_
_entity_poly.entity_id
_entity_poly.type
_entity_poly.pdbx_seq_one_letter_code
_entity_poly.pdbx_strand_id
1 'polypeptide(L)'
;MIDASKRFVKLVQNLKYFKIIVKWTDEFYDLRDILQNCHNLEGLVIEFPYDSESDIDDDESLVGNDCKILFDILAKHSPMRLYKFKLQNIKTFIRDNLKSFFDNWKDRPPMLFQTIWKAF
;
A
#
# COMPACT_ATOMS: atom_id res chain seq x y z
N MET A 1 14.30 -7.87 -31.68
CA MET A 1 14.12 -8.03 -30.23
C MET A 1 14.05 -6.65 -29.59
N ILE A 2 12.85 -6.17 -29.26
CA ILE A 2 12.72 -5.01 -28.37
C ILE A 2 12.93 -5.58 -26.96
N ASP A 3 14.01 -5.14 -26.32
CA ASP A 3 14.46 -5.57 -25.01
C ASP A 3 13.32 -5.53 -23.97
N ALA A 4 13.06 -6.68 -23.33
CA ALA A 4 12.05 -6.82 -22.28
C ALA A 4 12.30 -5.84 -21.12
N SER A 5 13.57 -5.48 -20.87
CA SER A 5 13.95 -4.46 -19.88
C SER A 5 13.38 -3.08 -20.24
N LYS A 6 13.43 -2.67 -21.51
CA LYS A 6 12.90 -1.39 -21.99
C LYS A 6 11.37 -1.36 -21.91
N ARG A 7 10.70 -2.49 -22.15
CA ARG A 7 9.24 -2.60 -21.99
C ARG A 7 8.84 -2.50 -20.51
N PHE A 8 9.57 -3.16 -19.63
CA PHE A 8 9.34 -3.10 -18.19
C PHE A 8 9.55 -1.67 -17.64
N VAL A 9 10.65 -1.00 -17.99
CA VAL A 9 10.91 0.40 -17.62
C VAL A 9 9.83 1.34 -18.13
N LYS A 10 9.35 1.16 -19.37
CA LYS A 10 8.29 2.01 -19.94
C LYS A 10 6.93 1.80 -19.26
N LEU A 11 6.61 0.58 -18.82
CA LEU A 11 5.39 0.29 -18.07
C LEU A 11 5.45 0.93 -16.67
N VAL A 12 6.59 0.81 -15.98
CA VAL A 12 6.85 1.42 -14.68
C VAL A 12 6.73 2.95 -14.72
N GLN A 13 7.20 3.59 -15.78
CA GLN A 13 7.11 5.06 -15.92
C GLN A 13 5.71 5.58 -16.24
N ASN A 14 4.79 4.78 -16.78
CA ASN A 14 3.45 5.25 -17.16
C ASN A 14 2.34 4.76 -16.22
N LEU A 15 2.70 4.00 -15.19
CA LEU A 15 1.75 3.46 -14.23
C LEU A 15 1.22 4.59 -13.34
N LYS A 16 -0.03 4.99 -13.59
CA LYS A 16 -0.74 5.98 -12.78
C LYS A 16 -1.55 5.38 -11.65
N TYR A 17 -2.02 4.15 -11.83
CA TYR A 17 -2.88 3.46 -10.87
C TYR A 17 -2.37 2.05 -10.67
N PHE A 18 -2.20 1.65 -9.42
CA PHE A 18 -1.73 0.33 -9.06
C PHE A 18 -2.62 -0.29 -7.99
N LYS A 19 -2.88 -1.59 -8.12
CA LYS A 19 -3.57 -2.40 -7.13
C LYS A 19 -2.65 -3.55 -6.75
N ILE A 20 -2.46 -3.74 -5.45
CA ILE A 20 -1.72 -4.87 -4.89
C ILE A 20 -2.60 -5.61 -3.88
N ILE A 21 -2.45 -6.92 -3.84
CA ILE A 21 -2.99 -7.77 -2.76
C ILE A 21 -1.81 -8.07 -1.86
N VAL A 22 -1.95 -7.78 -0.56
CA VAL A 22 -0.90 -8.02 0.43
C VAL A 22 -1.43 -9.01 1.46
N LYS A 23 -0.80 -10.17 1.53
CA LYS A 23 -1.01 -11.25 2.50
C LYS A 23 -0.05 -11.13 3.67
N TRP A 24 1.22 -10.84 3.39
CA TRP A 24 2.30 -10.90 4.36
C TRP A 24 3.10 -9.60 4.41
N THR A 25 3.78 -9.36 5.52
CA THR A 25 4.64 -8.18 5.70
C THR A 25 5.76 -8.10 4.67
N ASP A 26 6.24 -9.23 4.19
CA ASP A 26 7.38 -9.39 3.30
C ASP A 26 7.07 -8.76 1.93
N GLU A 27 5.81 -8.82 1.52
CA GLU A 27 5.31 -8.22 0.28
C GLU A 27 5.28 -6.67 0.37
N PHE A 28 5.49 -6.10 1.57
CA PHE A 28 5.71 -4.66 1.68
C PHE A 28 7.04 -4.22 1.04
N TYR A 29 8.02 -5.11 0.90
CA TYR A 29 9.26 -4.80 0.18
C TYR A 29 9.00 -4.63 -1.33
N ASP A 30 8.15 -5.47 -1.92
CA ASP A 30 7.71 -5.30 -3.30
C ASP A 30 6.95 -3.98 -3.48
N LEU A 31 6.07 -3.65 -2.53
CA LEU A 31 5.37 -2.36 -2.52
C LEU A 31 6.36 -1.19 -2.47
N ARG A 32 7.39 -1.26 -1.61
CA ARG A 32 8.43 -0.24 -1.54
C ARG A 32 9.10 -0.05 -2.89
N ASP A 33 9.52 -1.12 -3.56
CA ASP A 33 10.20 -1.03 -4.85
C ASP A 33 9.30 -0.39 -5.92
N ILE A 34 8.01 -0.72 -5.92
CA ILE A 34 7.03 -0.11 -6.81
C ILE A 34 6.91 1.40 -6.54
N LEU A 35 6.80 1.81 -5.27
CA LEU A 35 6.69 3.22 -4.91
C LEU A 35 7.95 4.02 -5.29
N GLN A 36 9.13 3.41 -5.16
CA GLN A 36 10.40 4.04 -5.50
C GLN A 36 10.61 4.19 -7.01
N ASN A 37 10.08 3.27 -7.82
CA ASN A 37 10.32 3.26 -9.28
C ASN A 37 9.17 3.88 -10.10
N CYS A 38 7.93 3.84 -9.62
CA CYS A 38 6.75 4.35 -10.33
C CYS A 38 6.48 5.83 -10.02
N HIS A 39 7.36 6.74 -10.46
CA HIS A 39 7.26 8.17 -10.13
C HIS A 39 5.97 8.89 -10.60
N ASN A 40 5.25 8.31 -11.55
CA ASN A 40 3.98 8.85 -12.07
C ASN A 40 2.73 8.22 -11.42
N LEU A 41 2.91 7.41 -10.37
CA LEU A 41 1.80 6.82 -9.64
C LEU A 41 0.98 7.92 -8.95
N GLU A 42 -0.31 7.96 -9.25
CA GLU A 42 -1.29 8.92 -8.72
C GLU A 42 -2.25 8.25 -7.72
N GLY A 43 -2.49 6.93 -7.86
CA GLY A 43 -3.36 6.16 -6.98
C GLY A 43 -2.89 4.74 -6.69
N LEU A 44 -3.09 4.32 -5.43
CA LEU A 44 -2.74 3.01 -4.91
C LEU A 44 -3.95 2.37 -4.22
N VAL A 45 -4.25 1.12 -4.59
CA VAL A 45 -5.19 0.25 -3.89
C VAL A 45 -4.41 -0.88 -3.25
N ILE A 46 -4.58 -1.06 -1.94
CA ILE A 46 -4.03 -2.20 -1.20
C ILE A 46 -5.21 -3.02 -0.71
N GLU A 47 -5.26 -4.29 -1.11
CA GLU A 47 -6.28 -5.24 -0.68
C GLU A 47 -5.64 -6.27 0.25
N PHE A 48 -6.23 -6.40 1.43
CA PHE A 48 -5.91 -7.48 2.34
C PHE A 48 -6.90 -8.62 2.07
N PRO A 49 -6.43 -9.83 1.77
CA PRO A 49 -7.33 -10.95 1.57
C PRO A 49 -8.06 -11.27 2.87
N TYR A 50 -9.32 -11.68 2.73
CA TYR A 50 -10.07 -12.28 3.83
C TYR A 50 -9.54 -13.70 4.06
N ASP A 51 -9.23 -14.05 5.31
CA ASP A 51 -9.28 -15.45 5.72
C ASP A 51 -10.74 -15.80 5.91
N SER A 52 -11.34 -16.40 4.88
CA SER A 52 -12.55 -17.19 5.08
C SER A 52 -12.13 -18.51 5.71
N GLU A 53 -12.60 -18.77 6.92
CA GLU A 53 -12.50 -20.05 7.64
C GLU A 53 -11.22 -20.30 8.44
N SER A 54 -11.14 -19.72 9.64
CA SER A 54 -10.78 -20.48 10.84
C SER A 54 -11.16 -19.69 12.09
N ASP A 55 -12.01 -20.28 12.94
CA ASP A 55 -12.12 -19.96 14.38
C ASP A 55 -10.86 -20.46 15.11
N ILE A 56 -9.68 -20.13 14.60
CA ILE A 56 -8.41 -20.41 15.26
C ILE A 56 -7.80 -19.05 15.58
N ASP A 57 -7.45 -18.88 16.85
CA ASP A 57 -6.65 -17.78 17.39
C ASP A 57 -5.23 -17.76 16.78
N ASP A 58 -5.12 -17.72 15.45
CA ASP A 58 -3.85 -17.68 14.74
C ASP A 58 -3.48 -16.22 14.42
N ASP A 59 -2.47 -15.79 15.15
CA ASP A 59 -1.63 -14.58 15.12
C ASP A 59 -0.96 -14.30 13.75
N GLU A 60 -1.60 -14.66 12.62
CA GLU A 60 -1.02 -14.56 11.26
C GLU A 60 -1.62 -13.43 10.40
N SER A 61 -2.73 -12.81 10.83
CA SER A 61 -3.28 -11.66 10.11
C SER A 61 -2.57 -10.37 10.51
N LEU A 62 -2.25 -9.49 9.55
CA LEU A 62 -1.50 -8.25 9.79
C LEU A 62 -1.94 -7.52 11.07
N VAL A 63 -1.08 -7.57 12.09
CA VAL A 63 -1.36 -7.01 13.42
C VAL A 63 -0.89 -5.55 13.44
N GLY A 64 -1.16 -4.84 14.54
CA GLY A 64 -0.85 -3.42 14.64
C GLY A 64 0.59 -3.00 14.31
N ASN A 65 1.59 -3.89 14.46
CA ASN A 65 2.97 -3.62 14.06
C ASN A 65 3.15 -3.61 12.53
N ASP A 66 2.41 -4.45 11.80
CA ASP A 66 2.50 -4.54 10.35
C ASP A 66 1.88 -3.32 9.67
N CYS A 67 0.79 -2.81 10.25
CA CYS A 67 0.22 -1.53 9.85
C CYS A 67 1.24 -0.40 10.00
N LYS A 68 2.05 -0.39 11.07
CA LYS A 68 3.09 0.63 11.26
C LYS A 68 4.15 0.56 10.16
N ILE A 69 4.63 -0.64 9.85
CA ILE A 69 5.62 -0.86 8.77
C ILE A 69 5.05 -0.39 7.43
N LEU A 70 3.81 -0.76 7.11
CA LEU A 70 3.13 -0.33 5.90
C LEU A 70 3.08 1.19 5.80
N PHE A 71 2.58 1.87 6.83
CA PHE A 71 2.45 3.32 6.80
C PHE A 71 3.79 4.05 6.74
N ASP A 72 4.83 3.52 7.39
CA ASP A 72 6.18 4.06 7.28
C ASP A 72 6.71 3.93 5.84
N ILE A 73 6.45 2.80 5.18
CA ILE A 73 6.81 2.60 3.77
C ILE A 73 6.04 3.58 2.88
N LEU A 74 4.72 3.69 3.06
CA LEU A 74 3.89 4.63 2.31
C LEU A 74 4.38 6.07 2.50
N ALA A 75 4.62 6.52 3.72
CA ALA A 75 5.05 7.88 4.00
C ALA A 75 6.43 8.21 3.40
N LYS A 76 7.38 7.26 3.47
CA LYS A 76 8.77 7.49 3.03
C LYS A 76 8.95 7.31 1.53
N HIS A 77 8.34 6.28 0.95
CA HIS A 77 8.67 5.84 -0.41
C HIS A 77 7.66 6.27 -1.46
N SER A 78 6.46 6.74 -1.08
CA SER A 78 5.48 7.20 -2.06
C SER A 78 6.03 8.33 -2.95
N PRO A 79 5.77 8.30 -4.27
CA PRO A 79 6.13 9.41 -5.14
C PRO A 79 5.27 10.64 -4.83
N MET A 80 5.78 11.83 -5.15
CA MET A 80 5.10 13.12 -4.86
C MET A 80 3.70 13.21 -5.50
N ARG A 81 3.49 12.50 -6.61
CA ARG A 81 2.23 12.50 -7.35
C ARG A 81 1.18 11.55 -6.77
N LEU A 82 1.55 10.65 -5.86
CA LEU A 82 0.60 9.70 -5.26
C LEU A 82 -0.21 10.44 -4.21
N TYR A 83 -1.48 10.67 -4.47
CA TYR A 83 -2.39 11.34 -3.52
C TYR A 83 -3.61 10.49 -3.17
N LYS A 84 -3.89 9.41 -3.90
CA LYS A 84 -5.06 8.57 -3.68
C LYS A 84 -4.68 7.21 -3.10
N PHE A 85 -5.21 6.91 -1.92
CA PHE A 85 -5.01 5.65 -1.21
C PHE A 85 -6.35 4.98 -0.94
N LYS A 86 -6.43 3.69 -1.21
CA LYS A 86 -7.59 2.87 -0.89
C LYS A 86 -7.14 1.57 -0.24
N LEU A 87 -7.45 1.41 1.04
CA LEU A 87 -7.18 0.19 1.80
C LEU A 87 -8.47 -0.64 1.86
N GLN A 88 -8.42 -1.89 1.40
CA GLN A 88 -9.56 -2.81 1.36
C GLN A 88 -9.38 -3.93 2.38
N ASN A 89 -10.40 -4.19 3.18
CA ASN A 89 -10.47 -5.26 4.19
C ASN A 89 -9.37 -5.21 5.25
N ILE A 90 -8.89 -4.00 5.55
CA ILE A 90 -7.96 -3.80 6.67
C ILE A 90 -8.69 -4.02 7.99
N LYS A 91 -8.27 -5.05 8.74
CA LYS A 91 -8.93 -5.49 9.97
C LYS A 91 -8.89 -4.44 11.07
N THR A 92 -7.72 -3.87 11.35
CA THR A 92 -7.54 -2.89 12.42
C THR A 92 -6.51 -1.83 12.05
N PHE A 93 -6.67 -0.63 12.63
CA PHE A 93 -5.63 0.39 12.67
C PHE A 93 -5.33 0.71 14.13
N ILE A 94 -4.05 0.81 14.48
CA ILE A 94 -3.67 1.54 15.70
C ILE A 94 -3.75 3.03 15.37
N ARG A 95 -4.50 3.79 16.17
CA ARG A 95 -4.64 5.26 16.03
C ARG A 95 -3.30 5.97 15.86
N ASP A 96 -2.30 5.55 16.62
CA ASP A 96 -0.95 6.13 16.58
C ASP A 96 -0.24 5.88 15.24
N ASN A 97 -0.54 4.78 14.55
CA ASN A 97 0.01 4.51 13.23
C ASN A 97 -0.54 5.49 12.18
N LEU A 98 -1.87 5.75 12.20
CA LEU A 98 -2.48 6.75 11.32
C LEU A 98 -1.96 8.16 11.64
N LYS A 99 -1.79 8.49 12.92
CA LYS A 99 -1.20 9.78 13.31
C LYS A 99 0.21 9.94 12.74
N SER A 100 1.08 8.95 12.96
CA SER A 100 2.45 8.94 12.41
C SER A 100 2.44 9.09 10.90
N PHE A 101 1.54 8.38 10.21
CA PHE A 101 1.40 8.46 8.77
C PHE A 101 1.07 9.88 8.31
N PHE A 102 0.05 10.52 8.90
CA PHE A 102 -0.37 11.87 8.52
C PHE A 102 0.66 12.94 8.89
N ASP A 103 1.33 12.81 10.04
CA ASP A 103 2.41 13.72 10.43
C ASP A 103 3.57 13.69 9.41
N ASN A 104 3.87 12.51 8.87
CA ASN A 104 4.88 12.33 7.82
C ASN A 104 4.38 12.68 6.40
N TRP A 105 3.10 13.02 6.24
CA TRP A 105 2.50 13.40 4.96
C TRP A 105 2.36 14.93 4.76
N LYS A 106 2.65 15.74 5.78
CA LYS A 106 2.36 17.18 5.83
C LYS A 106 2.96 18.03 4.70
N ASP A 107 4.09 17.61 4.11
CA ASP A 107 4.80 18.35 3.07
C ASP A 107 4.46 17.85 1.64
N ARG A 108 3.39 17.05 1.53
CA ARG A 108 2.91 16.44 0.28
C ARG A 108 1.52 16.99 -0.09
N PRO A 109 1.06 16.81 -1.34
CA PRO A 109 -0.31 17.16 -1.71
C PRO A 109 -1.35 16.51 -0.80
N PRO A 110 -2.50 17.17 -0.56
CA PRO A 110 -3.60 16.61 0.21
C PRO A 110 -3.98 15.22 -0.30
N MET A 111 -4.12 14.28 0.63
CA MET A 111 -4.44 12.90 0.27
C MET A 111 -5.93 12.61 0.30
N LEU A 112 -6.38 11.80 -0.66
CA LEU A 112 -7.63 11.07 -0.58
C LEU A 112 -7.35 9.69 0.03
N PHE A 113 -7.66 9.52 1.32
CA PHE A 113 -7.47 8.26 2.04
C PHE A 113 -8.83 7.57 2.25
N GLN A 114 -9.01 6.37 1.71
CA GLN A 114 -10.25 5.61 1.78
C GLN A 114 -10.01 4.24 2.40
N THR A 115 -10.88 3.84 3.33
CA THR A 115 -10.91 2.50 3.91
C THR A 115 -12.23 1.86 3.55
N ILE A 116 -12.19 0.68 2.92
CA ILE A 116 -13.40 -0.05 2.52
C ILE A 116 -13.36 -1.44 3.14
N TRP A 117 -14.40 -1.76 3.88
CA TRP A 117 -14.73 -3.12 4.22
C TRP A 117 -15.69 -3.67 3.17
N LYS A 118 -15.28 -4.69 2.43
CA LYS A 118 -16.21 -5.42 1.56
C LYS A 118 -16.81 -6.57 2.37
N ALA A 119 -18.05 -6.39 2.83
CA ALA A 119 -18.88 -7.51 3.23
C ALA A 119 -19.29 -8.27 1.96
N PHE A 120 -19.08 -9.59 1.94
CA PHE A 120 -19.66 -10.49 0.95
C PHE A 120 -21.01 -10.98 1.44
#